data_AF-A0A1T4W0F3-F1
#
_entry.id   AF-A0A1T4W0F3-F1
#
_cell.length_a   1.000
_cell.length_b   1.000
_cell.length_c   1.000
_cell.angle_alpha   90.00
_cell.angle_beta   90.00
_cell.angle_gamma   90.00
#
_symmetry.space_group_name_H-M   'P 1'
#
loop_
_entity.id
_entity.type
_entity.pdbx_description
1 polymer ?
#
loop_
_entity_poly.entity_id
_entity_poly.type
_entity_poly.pdbx_seq_one_letter_code
_entity_poly.pdbx_strand_id
1 'polypeptide(L)'
;MALFKPRERLDIDPFTDLLFNALLTFTFLFLIALLLMNPTAKTGIINPKAEFMITVSWPDHSPDDIDTWVEGPKGQLIWFKRPQEGLMHLDRDDRGRVNDMQLIDGKEIVNPLNQEIVSIRGRPAGEFIVNIHYYRSQTLQAIPVTVYLAEVNPTLKVLHYATTTLQREGEERTAVRFSITPQGQVTAINTLQKSLVLGGKI
;
A
#
# COMPACT_ATOMS: atom_id res chain seq x y z
N MET A 1 -80.15 -41.25 27.42
CA MET A 1 -79.34 -40.61 28.48
C MET A 1 -78.13 -39.98 27.79
N ALA A 2 -78.17 -38.67 27.54
CA ALA A 2 -77.11 -37.96 26.82
C ALA A 2 -76.25 -37.17 27.82
N LEU A 3 -74.97 -37.51 27.92
CA LEU A 3 -73.96 -36.82 28.73
C LEU A 3 -73.40 -35.63 27.93
N PHE A 4 -73.84 -34.41 28.26
CA PHE A 4 -73.15 -33.20 27.84
C PHE A 4 -72.07 -32.88 28.88
N LYS A 5 -70.80 -33.04 28.49
CA LYS A 5 -69.64 -32.58 29.27
C LYS A 5 -69.45 -31.07 29.00
N PRO A 6 -69.28 -30.21 30.01
CA PRO A 6 -69.00 -28.80 29.77
C PRO A 6 -67.64 -28.67 29.09
N ARG A 7 -67.56 -27.86 28.03
CA ARG A 7 -66.28 -27.41 27.46
C ARG A 7 -65.64 -26.47 28.48
N GLU A 8 -64.48 -26.84 29.00
CA GLU A 8 -63.63 -25.91 29.75
C GLU A 8 -63.33 -24.71 28.85
N ARG A 9 -63.71 -23.51 29.29
CA ARG A 9 -63.17 -22.28 28.71
C ARG A 9 -61.72 -22.21 29.14
N LEU A 10 -60.81 -22.29 28.17
CA LEU A 10 -59.43 -21.91 28.36
C LEU A 10 -59.44 -20.40 28.65
N ASP A 11 -59.34 -20.04 29.93
CA ASP A 11 -59.09 -18.65 30.31
C ASP A 11 -57.69 -18.28 29.79
N ILE A 12 -57.67 -17.38 28.80
CA ILE A 12 -56.44 -16.88 28.21
C ILE A 12 -55.85 -15.87 29.19
N ASP A 13 -54.73 -16.22 29.81
CA ASP A 13 -53.99 -15.34 30.71
C ASP A 13 -53.37 -14.16 29.90
N PRO A 14 -53.82 -12.91 30.13
CA PRO A 14 -53.30 -11.74 29.41
C PRO A 14 -51.80 -11.53 29.59
N PHE A 15 -51.23 -11.99 30.72
CA PHE A 15 -49.80 -11.89 30.96
C PHE A 15 -49.01 -12.86 30.05
N THR A 16 -49.47 -14.10 29.96
CA THR A 16 -48.92 -15.09 29.03
C THR A 16 -49.03 -14.63 27.58
N ASP A 17 -50.16 -14.03 27.17
CA ASP A 17 -50.36 -13.50 25.82
C ASP A 17 -49.41 -12.32 25.52
N LEU A 18 -49.26 -11.39 26.46
CA LEU A 18 -48.31 -10.28 26.32
C LEU A 18 -46.86 -10.77 26.21
N LEU A 19 -46.48 -11.75 27.03
CA LEU A 19 -45.12 -12.31 27.05
C LEU A 19 -44.81 -13.07 25.75
N PHE A 20 -45.78 -13.83 25.22
CA PHE A 20 -45.64 -14.49 23.92
C PHE A 20 -45.52 -13.50 22.77
N ASN A 21 -46.35 -12.45 22.72
CA ASN A 21 -46.27 -11.44 21.68
C ASN A 21 -44.96 -10.64 21.71
N ALA A 22 -44.45 -10.33 22.91
CA ALA A 22 -43.14 -9.69 23.08
C ALA A 22 -42.00 -10.60 22.59
N LEU A 23 -42.04 -11.89 22.95
CA LEU A 23 -41.05 -12.87 22.51
C LEU A 23 -41.09 -13.08 20.99
N LEU A 24 -42.30 -13.14 20.40
CA LEU A 24 -42.50 -13.27 18.96
C LEU A 24 -41.94 -12.04 18.22
N THR A 25 -42.17 -10.85 18.76
CA THR A 25 -41.62 -9.61 18.18
C THR A 25 -40.09 -9.60 18.24
N PHE A 26 -39.51 -9.95 19.40
CA PHE A 26 -38.06 -10.01 19.57
C PHE A 26 -37.41 -11.04 18.63
N THR A 27 -37.97 -12.25 18.56
CA THR A 27 -37.46 -13.31 17.68
C THR A 27 -37.59 -12.94 16.20
N PHE A 28 -38.67 -12.28 15.80
CA PHE A 28 -38.84 -11.78 14.43
C PHE A 28 -37.84 -10.68 14.07
N LEU A 29 -37.61 -9.71 14.98
CA LEU A 29 -36.59 -8.67 14.79
C LEU A 29 -35.18 -9.27 14.72
N PHE A 30 -34.88 -10.27 15.54
CA PHE A 30 -33.60 -10.98 15.50
C PHE A 30 -33.39 -11.71 14.17
N LEU A 31 -34.43 -12.35 13.64
CA LEU A 31 -34.39 -13.04 12.35
C LEU A 31 -34.19 -12.05 11.19
N ILE A 32 -34.89 -10.91 11.22
CA ILE A 32 -34.65 -9.80 10.27
C ILE A 32 -33.22 -9.29 10.39
N ALA A 33 -32.69 -9.10 11.60
CA ALA A 33 -31.32 -8.65 11.79
C ALA A 33 -30.30 -9.63 11.21
N LEU A 34 -30.51 -10.94 11.37
CA LEU A 34 -29.66 -11.97 10.76
C LEU A 34 -29.78 -12.00 9.23
N LEU A 35 -30.97 -11.77 8.66
CA LEU A 35 -31.15 -11.68 7.21
C LEU A 35 -30.54 -10.41 6.61
N LEU A 36 -30.60 -9.28 7.33
CA LEU A 36 -29.97 -8.01 6.95
C LEU A 36 -28.46 -8.03 7.16
N MET A 37 -27.97 -8.87 8.07
CA MET A 37 -26.57 -9.19 8.20
C MET A 37 -26.17 -10.03 6.98
N ASN A 38 -25.78 -9.35 5.91
CA ASN A 38 -25.16 -9.95 4.73
C ASN A 38 -23.63 -9.95 4.95
N PRO A 39 -23.02 -10.99 5.57
CA PRO A 39 -21.58 -11.09 5.59
C PRO A 39 -21.13 -11.32 4.15
N THR A 40 -20.66 -10.27 3.49
CA THR A 40 -20.01 -10.43 2.19
C THR A 40 -18.82 -11.34 2.41
N ALA A 41 -18.92 -12.61 1.99
CA ALA A 41 -17.80 -13.50 1.93
C ALA A 41 -16.83 -12.89 0.91
N LYS A 42 -15.79 -12.19 1.38
CA LYS A 42 -14.70 -11.73 0.52
C LYS A 42 -13.83 -12.93 0.19
N THR A 43 -14.36 -13.85 -0.60
CA THR A 43 -13.62 -14.99 -1.13
C THR A 43 -12.94 -14.56 -2.43
N GLY A 44 -11.61 -14.56 -2.43
CA GLY A 44 -10.82 -14.45 -3.67
C GLY A 44 -10.12 -13.12 -3.94
N ILE A 45 -10.15 -12.13 -3.04
CA ILE A 45 -9.22 -11.00 -3.17
C ILE A 45 -7.88 -11.43 -2.60
N ILE A 46 -6.97 -11.89 -3.46
CA ILE A 46 -5.54 -11.84 -3.15
C ILE A 46 -5.21 -10.34 -3.14
N ASN A 47 -5.35 -9.68 -2.01
CA ASN A 47 -4.86 -8.31 -1.86
C ASN A 47 -3.33 -8.41 -1.92
N PRO A 48 -2.65 -7.91 -2.97
CA PRO A 48 -1.21 -7.78 -2.93
C PRO A 48 -0.87 -6.93 -1.70
N LYS A 49 -0.28 -7.57 -0.69
CA LYS A 49 -0.01 -6.94 0.59
C LYS A 49 1.29 -6.16 0.48
N ALA A 50 1.21 -4.84 0.46
CA ALA A 50 2.32 -3.96 0.79
C ALA A 50 2.19 -3.54 2.26
N GLU A 51 3.31 -3.52 2.98
CA GLU A 51 3.42 -2.89 4.29
C GLU A 51 3.87 -1.45 4.14
N PHE A 52 4.80 -1.23 3.21
CA PHE A 52 5.35 0.09 2.88
C PHE A 52 5.39 0.30 1.37
N MET A 53 5.24 1.56 0.98
CA MET A 53 5.40 2.04 -0.38
C MET A 53 6.37 3.21 -0.39
N ILE A 54 7.33 3.17 -1.30
CA ILE A 54 8.29 4.24 -1.56
C ILE A 54 8.01 4.74 -2.97
N THR A 55 7.67 6.01 -3.10
CA THR A 55 7.50 6.68 -4.39
C THR A 55 8.64 7.66 -4.56
N VAL A 56 9.34 7.56 -5.69
CA VAL A 56 10.36 8.51 -6.12
C VAL A 56 9.83 9.19 -7.37
N SER A 57 9.76 10.51 -7.39
CA SER A 57 9.27 11.28 -8.53
C SER A 57 10.14 12.49 -8.82
N TRP A 58 10.16 12.92 -10.08
CA TRP A 58 10.88 14.11 -10.55
C TRP A 58 9.99 14.85 -11.57
N PRO A 59 10.39 16.05 -12.07
CA PRO A 59 9.52 16.85 -12.93
C PRO A 59 8.96 16.04 -14.09
N ASP A 60 7.64 16.16 -14.26
CA ASP A 60 6.92 15.56 -15.38
C ASP A 60 7.55 15.96 -16.71
N HIS A 61 7.53 15.05 -17.68
CA HIS A 61 8.13 15.23 -19.00
C HIS A 61 9.65 15.49 -19.04
N SER A 62 10.35 15.40 -17.90
CA SER A 62 11.81 15.46 -17.89
C SER A 62 12.39 14.31 -18.73
N PRO A 63 13.36 14.57 -19.62
CA PRO A 63 14.05 13.52 -20.37
C PRO A 63 15.18 12.85 -19.57
N ASP A 64 15.41 13.32 -18.34
CA ASP A 64 16.43 12.80 -17.43
C ASP A 64 15.97 11.53 -16.72
N ASP A 65 16.91 10.64 -16.44
CA ASP A 65 16.70 9.29 -15.92
C ASP A 65 17.19 9.19 -14.47
N ILE A 66 16.26 8.92 -13.56
CA ILE A 66 16.50 8.85 -12.11
C ILE A 66 16.16 7.45 -11.62
N ASP A 67 17.18 6.76 -11.11
CA ASP A 67 17.07 5.40 -10.59
C ASP A 67 16.85 5.41 -9.08
N THR A 68 16.01 4.50 -8.61
CA THR A 68 15.82 4.15 -7.20
C THR A 68 16.58 2.89 -6.85
N TRP A 69 17.37 2.98 -5.78
CA TRP A 69 18.09 1.85 -5.19
C TRP A 69 17.59 1.63 -3.78
N VAL A 70 17.20 0.40 -3.44
CA VAL A 70 16.77 0.08 -2.08
C VAL A 70 17.53 -1.12 -1.53
N GLU A 71 18.22 -0.91 -0.42
CA GLU A 71 18.86 -1.96 0.35
C GLU A 71 17.97 -2.35 1.55
N GLY A 72 17.79 -3.66 1.73
CA GLY A 72 17.07 -4.26 2.84
C GLY A 72 17.99 -4.75 3.96
N PRO A 73 17.43 -5.21 5.08
CA PRO A 73 18.17 -5.46 6.32
C PRO A 73 19.16 -6.62 6.26
N LYS A 74 19.07 -7.50 5.25
CA LYS A 74 20.02 -8.61 5.03
C LYS A 74 20.94 -8.36 3.84
N GLY A 75 21.10 -7.10 3.42
CA GLY A 75 21.91 -6.72 2.26
C GLY A 75 21.26 -7.07 0.91
N GLN A 76 19.95 -7.33 0.90
CA GLN A 76 19.21 -7.43 -0.36
C GLN A 76 19.23 -6.07 -1.04
N LEU A 77 19.44 -6.02 -2.36
CA LEU A 77 19.54 -4.78 -3.12
C LEU A 77 18.66 -4.86 -4.36
N ILE A 78 17.66 -3.98 -4.42
CA ILE A 78 16.84 -3.81 -5.62
C ILE A 78 17.21 -2.54 -6.37
N TRP A 79 17.11 -2.63 -7.70
CA TRP A 79 17.36 -1.58 -8.69
C TRP A 79 16.85 -2.09 -10.05
N PHE A 80 16.87 -1.28 -11.11
CA PHE A 80 16.22 -1.62 -12.39
C PHE A 80 16.61 -2.98 -13.00
N LYS A 81 17.87 -3.45 -12.82
CA LYS A 81 18.29 -4.79 -13.32
C LYS A 81 17.90 -5.93 -12.38
N ARG A 82 17.61 -5.63 -11.12
CA ARG A 82 17.17 -6.58 -10.11
C ARG A 82 15.93 -6.02 -9.40
N PRO A 83 14.78 -5.97 -10.11
CA PRO A 83 13.59 -5.29 -9.59
C PRO A 83 12.95 -6.01 -8.41
N GLN A 84 13.33 -7.26 -8.12
CA GLN A 84 12.80 -8.01 -6.99
C GLN A 84 13.91 -8.72 -6.22
N GLU A 85 13.93 -8.50 -4.89
CA GLU A 85 14.76 -9.27 -3.97
C GLU A 85 14.15 -9.28 -2.56
N GLY A 86 14.11 -10.47 -1.94
CA GLY A 86 13.50 -10.65 -0.63
C GLY A 86 12.02 -10.29 -0.65
N LEU A 87 11.63 -9.28 0.14
CA LEU A 87 10.25 -8.79 0.24
C LEU A 87 10.05 -7.46 -0.49
N MET A 88 11.07 -6.97 -1.21
CA MET A 88 11.06 -5.68 -1.90
C MET A 88 10.85 -5.89 -3.40
N HIS A 89 10.04 -5.02 -4.01
CA HIS A 89 9.70 -5.06 -5.42
C HIS A 89 9.72 -3.63 -5.96
N LEU A 90 10.47 -3.37 -7.02
CA LEU A 90 10.36 -2.19 -7.87
C LEU A 90 9.17 -2.45 -8.82
N ASP A 91 7.99 -2.00 -8.42
CA ASP A 91 6.74 -2.26 -9.13
C ASP A 91 6.59 -1.38 -10.38
N ARG A 92 7.24 -0.20 -10.38
CA ARG A 92 7.31 0.71 -11.54
C ARG A 92 8.75 1.20 -11.70
N ASP A 93 9.30 0.96 -12.89
CA ASP A 93 10.57 1.45 -13.43
C ASP A 93 10.23 2.41 -14.59
N ASP A 94 10.68 3.65 -14.51
CA ASP A 94 10.40 4.69 -15.51
C ASP A 94 11.61 4.92 -16.40
N ARG A 95 11.67 4.19 -17.52
CA ARG A 95 12.75 4.29 -18.52
C ARG A 95 12.61 5.47 -19.49
N GLY A 96 11.78 6.45 -19.14
CA GLY A 96 11.45 7.60 -19.99
C GLY A 96 10.71 7.24 -21.28
N ARG A 97 10.83 8.13 -22.29
CA ARG A 97 10.00 8.22 -23.51
C ARG A 97 9.70 6.91 -24.27
N VAL A 98 10.51 5.86 -24.12
CA VAL A 98 10.32 4.59 -24.83
C VAL A 98 9.06 3.85 -24.36
N ASN A 99 8.65 4.02 -23.10
CA ASN A 99 7.46 3.38 -22.52
C ASN A 99 6.26 4.33 -22.32
N ASP A 100 6.41 5.61 -22.65
CA ASP A 100 5.38 6.61 -22.37
C ASP A 100 4.30 6.72 -23.44
N MET A 101 4.42 6.04 -24.58
CA MET A 101 3.43 6.10 -25.65
C MET A 101 2.39 5.00 -25.50
N GLN A 102 1.15 5.40 -25.21
CA GLN A 102 -0.01 4.52 -25.29
C GLN A 102 -0.88 4.91 -26.48
N LEU A 103 -1.26 3.92 -27.28
CA LEU A 103 -2.24 4.12 -28.34
C LEU A 103 -3.64 3.87 -27.74
N ILE A 104 -4.41 4.94 -27.53
CA ILE A 104 -5.80 4.85 -27.11
C ILE A 104 -6.65 5.44 -28.23
N ASP A 105 -7.53 4.62 -28.81
CA ASP A 105 -8.42 5.01 -29.92
C ASP A 105 -7.70 5.63 -31.13
N GLY A 106 -6.50 5.13 -31.46
CA GLY A 106 -5.68 5.63 -32.59
C GLY A 106 -4.99 6.97 -32.32
N LYS A 107 -5.11 7.53 -31.12
CA LYS A 107 -4.38 8.70 -30.66
C LYS A 107 -3.23 8.28 -29.76
N GLU A 108 -2.04 8.79 -30.06
CA GLU A 108 -0.89 8.66 -29.16
C GLU A 108 -1.10 9.55 -27.94
N ILE A 109 -1.11 8.93 -26.76
CA ILE A 109 -1.11 9.61 -25.47
C ILE A 109 0.24 9.36 -24.82
N VAL A 110 0.96 10.45 -24.52
CA VAL A 110 2.23 10.42 -23.81
C VAL A 110 1.96 10.49 -22.31
N ASN A 111 2.41 9.48 -21.56
CA ASN A 111 2.40 9.50 -20.11
C ASN A 111 3.34 10.62 -19.60
N PRO A 112 2.83 11.62 -18.87
CA PRO A 112 3.66 12.72 -18.36
C PRO A 112 4.44 12.33 -17.10
N LEU A 113 3.99 11.30 -16.38
CA LEU A 113 4.40 11.00 -15.02
C LEU A 113 5.75 10.30 -15.01
N ASN A 114 6.73 10.97 -14.41
CA ASN A 114 8.07 10.48 -14.13
C ASN A 114 8.15 10.01 -12.68
N GLN A 115 8.02 8.69 -12.48
CA GLN A 115 8.04 8.11 -11.14
C GLN A 115 8.45 6.64 -11.10
N GLU A 116 9.18 6.29 -10.06
CA GLU A 116 9.45 4.91 -9.67
C GLU A 116 8.75 4.57 -8.35
N ILE A 117 8.26 3.33 -8.26
CA ILE A 117 7.51 2.84 -7.09
C ILE A 117 8.11 1.54 -6.61
N VAL A 118 8.45 1.50 -5.33
CA VAL A 118 8.90 0.31 -4.62
C VAL A 118 7.89 -0.08 -3.54
N SER A 119 7.47 -1.36 -3.53
CA SER A 119 6.71 -1.94 -2.42
C SER A 119 7.57 -2.87 -1.57
N ILE A 120 7.41 -2.76 -0.25
CA ILE A 120 7.95 -3.71 0.73
C ILE A 120 6.77 -4.51 1.31
N ARG A 121 6.76 -5.82 1.06
CA ARG A 121 5.61 -6.70 1.35
C ARG A 121 5.63 -7.36 2.74
N GLY A 122 6.51 -6.88 3.62
CA GLY A 122 6.62 -7.37 5.00
C GLY A 122 7.39 -6.42 5.89
N ARG A 123 7.53 -6.78 7.17
CA ARG A 123 8.21 -5.98 8.20
C ARG A 123 9.45 -6.71 8.75
N PRO A 124 10.43 -7.11 7.93
CA PRO A 124 11.63 -7.75 8.45
C PRO A 124 12.39 -6.72 9.30
N ALA A 125 12.80 -7.14 10.50
CA ALA A 125 13.56 -6.27 11.39
C ALA A 125 14.92 -5.93 10.79
N GLY A 126 15.38 -4.70 11.06
CA GLY A 126 16.65 -4.16 10.61
C GLY A 126 16.47 -2.90 9.76
N GLU A 127 17.55 -2.51 9.11
CA GLU A 127 17.67 -1.24 8.43
C GLU A 127 17.31 -1.33 6.95
N PHE A 128 16.65 -0.29 6.46
CA PHE A 128 16.35 -0.05 5.05
C PHE A 128 16.96 1.26 4.62
N ILE A 129 17.48 1.29 3.39
CA ILE A 129 18.15 2.45 2.82
C ILE A 129 17.60 2.66 1.42
N VAL A 130 17.13 3.87 1.14
CA VAL A 130 16.62 4.28 -0.16
C VAL A 130 17.54 5.36 -0.69
N ASN A 131 18.18 5.07 -1.81
CA ASN A 131 18.97 6.03 -2.56
C ASN A 131 18.27 6.41 -3.85
N ILE A 132 18.45 7.66 -4.22
CA ILE A 132 18.13 8.21 -5.55
C ILE A 132 19.45 8.45 -6.29
N HIS A 133 19.47 8.10 -7.56
CA HIS A 133 20.66 8.18 -8.39
C HIS A 133 20.34 8.87 -9.72
N TYR A 134 21.10 9.92 -10.05
CA TYR A 134 20.97 10.60 -11.33
C TYR A 134 21.67 9.78 -12.41
N TYR A 135 21.02 8.73 -12.89
CA TYR A 135 21.65 7.73 -13.77
C TYR A 135 22.07 8.30 -15.13
N ARG A 136 21.20 9.11 -15.74
CA ARG A 136 21.51 9.76 -17.03
C ARG A 136 20.87 11.13 -17.14
N SER A 137 21.65 12.12 -17.54
CA SER A 137 21.19 13.47 -17.81
C SER A 137 21.21 13.77 -19.31
N GLN A 138 20.06 14.17 -19.86
CA GLN A 138 19.97 14.75 -21.20
C GLN A 138 19.98 16.28 -21.14
N THR A 139 19.54 16.87 -20.03
CA THR A 139 19.45 18.33 -19.87
C THR A 139 20.75 18.97 -19.36
N LEU A 140 21.60 18.19 -18.69
CA LEU A 140 22.76 18.66 -17.92
C LEU A 140 22.39 19.66 -16.82
N GLN A 141 21.15 19.60 -16.32
CA GLN A 141 20.64 20.48 -15.28
C GLN A 141 20.40 19.73 -13.97
N ALA A 142 20.43 20.49 -12.87
CA ALA A 142 20.04 19.99 -11.57
C ALA A 142 18.53 19.66 -11.57
N ILE A 143 18.17 18.53 -10.95
CA ILE A 143 16.82 18.00 -10.97
C ILE A 143 16.30 17.78 -9.55
N PRO A 144 15.13 18.35 -9.18
CA PRO A 144 14.51 18.08 -7.90
C PRO A 144 13.86 16.69 -7.92
N VAL A 145 14.21 15.84 -6.96
CA VAL A 145 13.64 14.50 -6.81
C VAL A 145 12.91 14.43 -5.48
N THR A 146 11.63 14.10 -5.51
CA THR A 146 10.78 13.93 -4.33
C THR A 146 10.70 12.46 -3.95
N VAL A 147 10.92 12.16 -2.67
CA VAL A 147 10.77 10.83 -2.11
C VAL A 147 9.69 10.81 -1.05
N TYR A 148 8.75 9.90 -1.21
CA TYR A 148 7.60 9.69 -0.34
C TYR A 148 7.62 8.26 0.19
N LEU A 149 7.83 8.10 1.50
CA LEU A 149 7.74 6.81 2.19
C LEU A 149 6.44 6.77 3.00
N ALA A 150 5.60 5.80 2.71
CA ALA A 150 4.36 5.56 3.42
C ALA A 150 4.28 4.13 3.96
N GLU A 151 3.81 4.00 5.19
CA GLU A 151 3.23 2.76 5.70
C GLU A 151 1.78 2.70 5.20
N VAL A 152 1.42 1.63 4.50
CA VAL A 152 0.12 1.54 3.80
C VAL A 152 -0.84 0.53 4.42
N ASN A 153 -0.37 -0.25 5.40
CA ASN A 153 -1.13 -1.28 6.10
C ASN A 153 -0.88 -1.17 7.62
N PRO A 154 -1.92 -1.08 8.48
CA PRO A 154 -3.35 -1.16 8.18
C PRO A 154 -3.96 0.13 7.62
N THR A 155 -3.32 1.28 7.82
CA THR A 155 -3.78 2.58 7.35
C THR A 155 -2.62 3.35 6.73
N LEU A 156 -2.94 4.26 5.80
CA LEU A 156 -1.93 5.13 5.20
C LEU A 156 -1.35 6.07 6.26
N LYS A 157 -0.05 5.95 6.51
CA LYS A 157 0.71 6.83 7.38
C LYS A 157 1.98 7.27 6.66
N VAL A 158 2.14 8.57 6.46
CA VAL A 158 3.35 9.15 5.89
C VAL A 158 4.47 9.11 6.93
N LEU A 159 5.58 8.47 6.57
CA LEU A 159 6.76 8.34 7.42
C LEU A 159 7.85 9.34 7.02
N HIS A 160 7.97 9.62 5.72
CA HIS A 160 8.92 10.57 5.18
C HIS A 160 8.39 11.20 3.89
N TYR A 161 8.62 12.50 3.72
CA TYR A 161 8.33 13.24 2.50
C TYR A 161 9.35 14.37 2.38
N ALA A 162 10.23 14.28 1.39
CA ALA A 162 11.27 15.28 1.18
C ALA A 162 11.65 15.38 -0.30
N THR A 163 12.08 16.57 -0.70
CA THR A 163 12.65 16.81 -2.02
C THR A 163 14.14 17.06 -1.88
N THR A 164 14.94 16.31 -2.64
CA THR A 164 16.40 16.45 -2.73
C THR A 164 16.78 16.79 -4.16
N THR A 165 17.63 17.78 -4.36
CA THR A 165 18.11 18.15 -5.69
C THR A 165 19.39 17.39 -6.02
N LEU A 166 19.37 16.63 -7.11
CA LEU A 166 20.57 16.02 -7.71
C LEU A 166 21.16 17.02 -8.70
N GLN A 167 22.44 17.34 -8.56
CA GLN A 167 23.11 18.42 -9.29
C GLN A 167 23.66 17.97 -10.64
N ARG A 168 24.05 16.70 -10.77
CA ARG A 168 24.71 16.18 -11.97
C ARG A 168 24.52 14.68 -12.14
N GLU A 169 24.71 14.21 -13.37
CA GLU A 169 24.78 12.79 -13.71
C GLU A 169 25.82 12.06 -12.84
N GLY A 170 25.46 10.84 -12.41
CA GLY A 170 26.23 10.01 -11.50
C GLY A 170 26.11 10.40 -10.02
N GLU A 171 25.38 11.47 -9.67
CA GLU A 171 25.17 11.82 -8.27
C GLU A 171 24.21 10.83 -7.60
N GLU A 172 24.64 10.33 -6.45
CA GLU A 172 23.87 9.45 -5.58
C GLU A 172 23.60 10.13 -4.24
N ARG A 173 22.34 10.09 -3.79
CA ARG A 173 21.94 10.59 -2.47
C ARG A 173 21.09 9.58 -1.73
N THR A 174 21.35 9.41 -0.43
CA THR A 174 20.44 8.71 0.46
C THR A 174 19.26 9.60 0.78
N ALA A 175 18.11 9.27 0.19
CA ALA A 175 16.88 10.04 0.36
C ALA A 175 16.21 9.72 1.70
N VAL A 176 16.16 8.45 2.08
CA VAL A 176 15.64 8.04 3.40
C VAL A 176 16.31 6.75 3.86
N ARG A 177 16.60 6.72 5.16
CA ARG A 177 17.06 5.56 5.91
C ARG A 177 16.14 5.37 7.10
N PHE A 178 15.70 4.15 7.34
CA PHE A 178 14.82 3.84 8.46
C PHE A 178 15.03 2.41 8.95
N SER A 179 14.64 2.14 10.19
CA SER A 179 14.78 0.82 10.80
C SER A 179 13.43 0.28 11.24
N ILE A 180 13.24 -1.02 11.04
CA ILE A 180 12.07 -1.75 11.56
C ILE A 180 12.52 -2.54 12.79
N THR A 181 11.82 -2.38 13.91
CA THR A 181 12.08 -3.16 15.13
C THR A 181 11.59 -4.61 14.98
N PRO A 182 12.01 -5.55 15.85
CA PRO A 182 11.44 -6.91 15.88
C PRO A 182 9.91 -6.94 16.07
N GLN A 183 9.34 -5.89 16.64
CA GLN A 183 7.89 -5.70 16.83
C GLN A 183 7.20 -5.09 15.60
N GLY A 184 7.94 -4.82 14.52
CA GLY A 184 7.41 -4.27 13.28
C GLY A 184 7.20 -2.75 13.27
N GLN A 185 7.76 -2.02 14.24
CA GLN A 185 7.62 -0.57 14.32
C GLN A 185 8.74 0.14 13.56
N VAL A 186 8.41 1.19 12.82
CA VAL A 186 9.41 2.04 12.16
C VAL A 186 10.04 3.01 13.16
N THR A 187 11.35 3.09 13.13
CA THR A 187 12.19 3.94 13.98
C THR A 187 13.37 4.49 13.18
N ALA A 188 14.14 5.41 13.80
CA ALA A 188 15.40 5.91 13.26
C ALA A 188 15.34 6.46 11.82
N ILE A 189 14.28 7.20 11.48
CA ILE A 189 14.16 7.85 10.16
C ILE A 189 15.20 8.97 10.06
N ASN A 190 16.10 8.89 9.08
CA ASN A 190 17.17 9.86 8.84
C ASN A 190 17.61 9.83 7.36
N THR A 191 18.60 10.65 7.01
CA THR A 191 19.17 10.75 5.65
C THR A 191 20.69 10.58 5.66
N LEU A 192 21.22 9.76 6.58
CA LEU A 192 22.66 9.51 6.68
C LEU A 192 23.13 8.78 5.42
N GLN A 193 24.05 9.41 4.68
CA GLN A 193 24.53 8.91 3.40
C GLN A 193 25.18 7.52 3.52
N LYS A 194 24.76 6.59 2.65
CA LYS A 194 25.43 5.32 2.36
C LYS A 194 25.36 5.07 0.86
N SER A 195 26.48 4.74 0.23
CA SER A 195 26.51 4.42 -1.21
C SER A 195 26.04 2.98 -1.45
N LEU A 196 25.13 2.83 -2.41
CA LEU A 196 24.52 1.58 -2.87
C LEU A 196 24.83 1.30 -4.35
N VAL A 197 25.04 2.35 -5.15
CA VAL A 197 25.26 2.23 -6.61
C VAL A 197 26.56 1.46 -6.91
N LEU A 198 26.40 0.27 -7.46
CA LEU A 198 27.50 -0.61 -7.84
C LEU A 198 28.12 -0.12 -9.17
N GLY A 199 29.12 0.76 -9.06
CA GLY A 199 29.85 1.31 -10.22
C GLY A 199 30.15 2.80 -10.14
N GLY A 200 29.69 3.50 -9.10
CA GLY A 200 29.87 4.95 -8.91
C GLY A 200 31.16 5.39 -8.22
N LYS A 201 32.26 4.62 -8.33
CA LYS A 201 33.60 5.18 -8.12
C LYS A 201 34.11 5.64 -9.48
N ILE A 202 33.76 6.87 -9.85
CA ILE A 202 34.56 7.63 -10.82
C ILE A 202 35.55 8.46 -10.02
#